data_AF-A0A846ZX97-F1
#
_entry.id   AF-A0A846ZX97-F1
#
_cell.length_a   1.000
_cell.length_b   1.000
_cell.length_c   1.000
_cell.angle_alpha   90.00
_cell.angle_beta   90.00
_cell.angle_gamma   90.00
#
_symmetry.space_group_name_H-M   'P 1'
#
loop_
_entity.id
_entity.type
_entity.pdbx_description
1 polymer ?
#
loop_
_entity_poly.entity_id
_entity_poly.type
_entity_poly.pdbx_seq_one_letter_code
_entity_poly.pdbx_strand_id
1 'polypeptide(L)' 'MVSNDASTAAFIREYQERFEKKLKESEVALLEHWRAQLDKIENSRPDSIASLQLQIRKLSEMMANRIKVLKKG' A
#
# COMPACT_ATOMS: atom_id res chain seq x y z
N MET A 1 14.76 -9.41 -42.05
CA MET A 1 14.05 -9.91 -40.86
C MET A 1 14.51 -9.07 -39.67
N VAL A 2 13.98 -7.84 -39.50
CA VAL A 2 14.44 -6.86 -38.46
C VAL A 2 13.24 -6.12 -37.82
N SER A 3 12.00 -6.41 -38.22
CA SER A 3 10.78 -5.74 -37.75
C SER A 3 10.28 -6.23 -36.38
N ASN A 4 10.82 -7.36 -35.88
CA ASN A 4 10.32 -8.03 -34.67
C ASN A 4 10.91 -7.47 -33.36
N ASP A 5 12.14 -6.94 -33.40
CA ASP A 5 12.86 -6.53 -32.18
C ASP A 5 12.43 -5.14 -31.68
N ALA A 6 12.17 -4.19 -32.59
CA ALA A 6 11.70 -2.86 -32.21
C ALA A 6 10.28 -2.89 -31.63
N SER A 7 9.40 -3.73 -32.20
CA SER A 7 8.03 -3.94 -31.70
C SER A 7 8.02 -4.63 -30.33
N THR A 8 8.90 -5.60 -30.12
CA THR A 8 9.09 -6.26 -28.83
C THR A 8 9.66 -5.32 -27.78
N ALA A 9 10.65 -4.48 -28.13
CA ALA A 9 11.23 -3.49 -27.24
C ALA A 9 10.21 -2.40 -26.83
N ALA A 10 9.41 -1.92 -27.78
CA ALA A 10 8.34 -0.97 -27.51
C ALA A 10 7.27 -1.56 -26.56
N PHE A 11 6.90 -2.83 -26.78
CA PHE A 11 5.97 -3.54 -25.90
C PHE A 11 6.51 -3.73 -24.48
N ILE A 12 7.78 -4.14 -24.33
CA ILE A 12 8.44 -4.30 -23.02
C ILE A 12 8.44 -2.97 -22.27
N ARG A 13 8.76 -1.87 -22.96
CA ARG A 13 8.78 -0.54 -22.37
C ARG A 13 7.40 -0.10 -21.90
N GLU A 14 6.38 -0.28 -22.73
CA GLU A 14 4.99 0.03 -22.35
C GLU A 14 4.54 -0.80 -21.14
N TYR A 15 4.91 -2.09 -21.10
CA TYR A 15 4.62 -2.94 -19.96
C TYR A 15 5.31 -2.46 -18.68
N GLN A 16 6.59 -2.08 -18.77
CA GLN A 16 7.34 -1.52 -17.64
C GLN A 16 6.69 -0.24 -17.12
N GLU A 17 6.35 0.71 -18.00
CA GLU A 17 5.70 1.96 -17.62
C GLU A 17 4.34 1.72 -16.93
N ARG A 18 3.53 0.79 -17.46
CA ARG A 18 2.26 0.38 -16.82
C ARG A 18 2.49 -0.28 -15.46
N PHE A 19 3.53 -1.12 -15.34
CA PHE A 19 3.86 -1.80 -14.10
C PHE A 19 4.32 -0.83 -13.02
N GLU A 20 5.22 0.10 -13.35
CA GLU A 20 5.68 1.15 -12.45
C GLU A 20 4.53 2.05 -12.01
N LYS A 21 3.65 2.43 -12.94
CA LYS A 21 2.44 3.20 -12.63
C LYS A 21 1.56 2.46 -11.62
N LYS A 22 1.30 1.17 -11.85
CA LYS A 22 0.48 0.34 -10.97
C LYS A 22 1.13 0.15 -9.60
N LEU A 23 2.45 -0.01 -9.53
CA LEU A 23 3.18 -0.08 -8.26
C LEU A 23 3.01 1.22 -7.47
N LYS A 24 3.20 2.37 -8.12
CA LYS A 24 3.03 3.68 -7.49
C LYS A 24 1.60 3.88 -6.99
N GLU A 25 0.59 3.56 -7.81
CA GLU A 25 -0.82 3.63 -7.40
C GLU A 25 -1.12 2.73 -6.20
N SER A 26 -0.56 1.51 -6.19
CA SER A 26 -0.72 0.59 -5.05
C SER A 26 -0.05 1.10 -3.78
N GLU A 27 1.12 1.73 -3.90
CA GLU A 27 1.81 2.33 -2.75
C GLU A 27 1.04 3.51 -2.18
N VAL A 28 0.56 4.42 -3.04
CA VAL A 28 -0.28 5.55 -2.62
C VAL A 28 -1.53 5.06 -1.92
N ALA A 29 -2.27 4.10 -2.50
CA ALA A 29 -3.48 3.56 -1.88
C ALA A 29 -3.21 2.92 -0.51
N LEU A 30 -2.07 2.25 -0.34
CA LEU A 30 -1.65 1.68 0.94
C LEU A 30 -1.38 2.77 1.98
N LEU A 31 -0.67 3.83 1.59
CA LEU A 31 -0.37 4.96 2.47
C LEU A 31 -1.63 5.74 2.87
N GLU A 32 -2.52 6.00 1.92
CA GLU A 32 -3.82 6.65 2.18
C GLU A 32 -4.69 5.83 3.14
N HIS A 33 -4.72 4.49 2.97
CA HIS A 33 -5.43 3.61 3.88
C HIS A 33 -4.92 3.75 5.33
N TRP A 34 -3.60 3.67 5.54
CA TRP A 34 -3.03 3.75 6.89
C TRP A 34 -3.15 5.15 7.49
N ARG A 35 -2.97 6.19 6.69
CA ARG A 35 -3.23 7.56 7.10
C ARG A 35 -4.67 7.74 7.58
N ALA A 36 -5.65 7.25 6.83
CA ALA A 36 -7.05 7.35 7.23
C ALA A 36 -7.36 6.60 8.54
N GLN A 37 -6.66 5.51 8.87
CA GLN A 37 -6.81 4.85 10.17
C GLN A 37 -6.19 5.68 11.30
N LEU A 38 -5.02 6.30 11.08
CA LEU A 38 -4.40 7.19 12.04
C LEU A 38 -5.27 8.43 12.30
N ASP A 39 -5.79 9.06 11.26
CA ASP A 39 -6.68 10.22 11.34
C ASP A 39 -7.94 9.88 12.16
N LYS A 40 -8.47 8.66 12.05
CA LYS A 40 -9.59 8.21 12.90
C LYS A 40 -9.23 8.15 14.38
N ILE A 41 -8.03 7.64 14.71
CA ILE A 41 -7.56 7.56 16.10
C ILE A 41 -7.38 8.98 16.65
N GLU A 42 -6.74 9.86 15.89
CA GLU A 42 -6.55 11.28 16.26
C GLU A 42 -7.88 11.99 16.52
N ASN A 43 -8.86 11.81 15.63
CA ASN A 43 -10.17 12.45 15.75
C ASN A 43 -11.11 11.78 16.78
N SER A 44 -10.78 10.58 17.28
CA SER A 44 -11.63 9.83 18.21
C SER A 44 -11.71 10.43 19.62
N ARG A 45 -10.81 11.36 19.96
CA ARG A 45 -10.71 12.03 21.28
C ARG A 45 -10.85 11.02 22.44
N PRO A 46 -9.90 10.08 22.59
CA PRO A 46 -10.01 9.00 23.56
C PRO A 46 -10.12 9.52 25.01
N ASP A 47 -11.04 8.93 25.78
CA ASP A 47 -11.32 9.32 27.18
C ASP A 47 -10.15 9.03 28.14
N SER A 48 -9.17 8.24 27.70
CA SER A 48 -7.99 7.89 28.48
C SER A 48 -6.79 7.49 27.62
N ILE A 49 -5.59 7.61 28.20
CA ILE A 49 -4.35 7.10 27.59
C ILE A 49 -4.45 5.59 27.30
N ALA A 50 -5.09 4.81 28.19
CA ALA A 50 -5.28 3.38 27.98
C ALA A 50 -6.13 3.09 26.74
N SER A 51 -7.21 3.85 26.53
CA SER A 51 -8.05 3.71 25.33
C SER A 51 -7.29 4.08 24.04
N LEU A 52 -6.45 5.13 24.07
CA LEU A 52 -5.58 5.49 22.95
C LEU A 52 -4.56 4.36 22.65
N GLN A 53 -3.91 3.82 23.67
CA GLN A 53 -2.95 2.72 23.53
C GLN A 53 -3.61 1.47 22.92
N LEU A 54 -4.85 1.17 23.30
CA LEU A 54 -5.61 0.05 22.73
C LEU A 54 -5.90 0.27 21.25
N GLN A 55 -6.30 1.48 20.84
CA GLN A 55 -6.55 1.80 19.43
C GLN A 55 -5.27 1.68 18.59
N ILE A 56 -4.15 2.22 19.09
CA ILE A 56 -2.84 2.12 18.42
C ILE A 56 -2.41 0.65 18.28
N ARG A 57 -2.59 -0.17 19.32
CA ARG A 57 -2.26 -1.60 19.28
C ARG A 57 -3.07 -2.33 18.21
N LYS A 58 -4.39 -2.09 18.14
CA LYS A 58 -5.26 -2.69 17.11
C LYS A 58 -4.81 -2.31 15.70
N LEU A 59 -4.45 -1.05 15.48
CA LEU A 59 -3.91 -0.60 14.19
C LEU A 59 -2.61 -1.33 13.83
N SER A 60 -1.67 -1.42 14.79
CA SER A 60 -0.40 -2.13 14.60
C SER A 60 -0.59 -3.62 14.29
N GLU A 61 -1.51 -4.29 14.99
CA GLU A 61 -1.87 -5.70 14.72
C GLU A 61 -2.45 -5.89 13.33
N MET A 62 -3.32 -4.96 12.88
CA MET A 62 -3.87 -4.98 11.52
C MET A 62 -2.77 -4.85 10.47
N MET A 63 -1.82 -3.93 10.67
CA MET A 63 -0.65 -3.76 9.80
C MET A 63 0.19 -5.04 9.77
N ALA A 64 0.51 -5.62 10.93
CA ALA A 64 1.28 -6.85 11.05
C ALA A 64 0.60 -8.04 10.32
N ASN A 65 -0.72 -8.17 10.48
CA ASN A 65 -1.51 -9.17 9.77
C ASN A 65 -1.46 -8.98 8.26
N ARG A 66 -1.60 -7.74 7.78
CA ARG A 66 -1.51 -7.43 6.35
C ARG A 66 -0.12 -7.75 5.79
N ILE A 67 0.94 -7.39 6.51
CA ILE A 67 2.33 -7.73 6.14
C ILE A 67 2.51 -9.25 6.09
N LYS A 68 2.00 -9.98 7.08
CA LYS A 68 2.08 -11.44 7.13
C LYS A 68 1.38 -12.09 5.94
N VAL A 69 0.20 -11.58 5.55
CA VAL A 69 -0.54 -12.08 4.37
C VAL A 69 0.24 -11.78 3.08
N LEU A 70 0.73 -10.55 2.90
CA LEU A 70 1.46 -10.17 1.68
C LEU A 70 2.78 -10.95 1.52
N LYS A 71 3.47 -11.28 2.63
CA LYS A 71 4.68 -12.11 2.60
C LYS A 71 4.43 -13.57 2.24
N LYS A 72 3.19 -14.06 2.36
CA LYS A 72 2.85 -15.46 2.10
C LYS A 72 2.62 -15.79 0.63
N GLY A 73 2.49 -14.78 -0.23
CA GLY A 73 2.19 -14.95 -1.66
C GLY A 73 0.71 -15.20 -1.90
#